data_AF-A0A7K0J1V1-F1
#
_entry.id   AF-A0A7K0J1V1-F1
#
_cell.length_a   1.000
_cell.length_b   1.000
_cell.length_c   1.000
_cell.angle_alpha   90.00
_cell.angle_beta   90.00
_cell.angle_gamma   90.00
#
_symmetry.space_group_name_H-M   'P 1'
#
loop_
_entity.id
_entity.type
_entity.pdbx_description
1 polymer ?
#
loop_
_entity_poly.entity_id
_entity_poly.type
_entity_poly.pdbx_seq_one_letter_code
_entity_poly.pdbx_strand_id
1 'polypeptide(L)' 'MQCPSCKNHELIDTGLHADGFKEDLIECRVCGTTWSVNHGVMEVVKDTQGKSFLAAQTECVEGDDYNQSGF' A
#
# COMPACT_ATOMS: atom_id res chain seq x y z
N MET A 1 -8.19 11.62 4.11
CA MET A 1 -7.38 10.58 3.45
C MET A 1 -8.29 9.47 2.94
N GLN A 2 -7.85 8.75 1.91
CA GLN A 2 -8.65 7.77 1.18
C GLN A 2 -7.88 6.45 1.11
N CYS A 3 -8.57 5.31 1.11
CA CYS A 3 -7.94 4.01 0.96
C CYS A 3 -7.09 3.94 -0.34
N PRO A 4 -5.80 3.60 -0.27
CA PRO A 4 -4.95 3.55 -1.46
C PRO A 4 -5.39 2.47 -2.45
N SER A 5 -6.05 1.41 -1.96
CA SER A 5 -6.46 0.23 -2.73
C SER A 5 -7.83 0.42 -3.39
N CYS A 6 -8.91 0.62 -2.62
CA CYS A 6 -10.27 0.72 -3.16
C CYS A 6 -10.79 2.15 -3.33
N LYS A 7 -10.02 3.16 -2.94
CA LYS A 7 -10.40 4.57 -3.00
C LYS A 7 -11.64 4.94 -2.13
N ASN A 8 -12.02 4.12 -1.15
CA ASN A 8 -13.10 4.46 -0.22
C ASN A 8 -12.61 5.35 0.95
N HIS A 9 -13.54 6.04 1.62
CA HIS A 9 -13.26 6.98 2.71
C HIS A 9 -13.63 6.43 4.11
N GLU A 10 -14.21 5.24 4.19
CA GLU A 10 -14.56 4.60 5.46
C GLU A 10 -13.34 3.90 6.06
N LEU A 11 -12.68 4.60 6.98
CA LEU A 11 -11.40 4.23 7.57
C LEU A 11 -11.52 4.13 9.10
N ILE A 12 -10.74 3.23 9.69
CA ILE A 12 -10.48 3.16 11.13
C ILE A 12 -9.05 3.62 11.33
N ASP A 13 -8.87 4.65 12.15
CA ASP A 13 -7.56 5.16 12.55
C ASP A 13 -7.21 4.62 13.93
N THR A 14 -6.02 4.03 14.06
CA THR A 14 -5.47 3.52 15.30
C THR A 14 -4.11 4.16 15.54
N GLY A 15 -4.07 5.18 16.40
CA GLY A 15 -2.82 5.82 16.79
C GLY A 15 -1.94 4.87 17.61
N LEU A 16 -0.72 4.65 17.15
CA LEU A 16 0.33 3.91 17.84
C LEU A 16 1.28 4.91 18.49
N HIS A 17 1.27 4.94 19.82
CA HIS A 17 2.16 5.79 20.60
C HIS A 17 2.95 4.95 21.61
N ALA A 18 4.27 4.94 21.43
CA ALA A 18 5.22 4.39 22.38
C ALA A 18 6.38 5.38 22.54
N ASP A 19 7.17 5.25 23.61
CA ASP A 19 8.30 6.17 23.86
C ASP A 19 9.26 6.17 22.67
N GLY A 20 9.43 7.33 22.02
CA GLY A 20 10.23 7.49 20.81
C GLY A 20 9.59 7.05 19.48
N PHE A 21 8.32 6.62 19.48
CA PHE A 21 7.63 6.11 18.30
C PHE A 21 6.19 6.65 18.19
N LYS A 22 5.90 7.33 17.08
CA LYS A 22 4.56 7.85 16.79
C LYS A 22 4.19 7.51 15.35
N GLU A 23 3.19 6.65 15.21
CA GLU A 23 2.66 6.21 13.93
C GLU A 23 1.14 6.13 13.99
N ASP A 24 0.48 6.32 12.86
CA ASP A 24 -0.95 6.09 12.74
C ASP A 24 -1.16 4.85 11.86
N LEU A 25 -1.89 3.86 12.36
CA LEU A 25 -2.26 2.66 11.61
C LEU A 25 -3.70 2.82 11.13
N ILE A 26 -3.89 2.85 9.81
CA ILE A 26 -5.21 3.04 9.20
C ILE A 26 -5.66 1.75 8.52
N GLU A 27 -6.89 1.35 8.80
CA GLU A 27 -7.57 0.21 8.17
C GLU A 27 -8.80 0.67 7.39
N CYS A 28 -8.96 0.19 6.15
CA CYS A 28 -10.18 0.42 5.38
C CYS A 28 -11.27 -0.59 5.73
N ARG A 29 -12.46 -0.12 6.14
CA ARG A 29 -13.61 -0.99 6.45
C ARG A 29 -14.21 -1.71 5.25
N VAL A 30 -13.96 -1.22 4.04
CA VAL A 30 -14.56 -1.76 2.81
C VAL A 30 -13.76 -2.90 2.24
N CYS A 31 -12.45 -2.72 2.03
CA CYS A 31 -11.60 -3.75 1.45
C CYS A 31 -10.70 -4.45 2.47
N GLY A 32 -10.54 -3.91 3.69
CA GLY A 32 -9.66 -4.47 4.71
C GLY A 32 -8.17 -4.20 4.49
N THR A 33 -7.81 -3.30 3.56
CA THR A 33 -6.42 -2.84 3.38
C THR A 33 -5.99 -2.06 4.62
N THR A 34 -4.78 -2.35 5.11
CA THR A 34 -4.18 -1.68 6.27
C THR A 34 -2.86 -1.03 5.88
N TRP A 35 -2.63 0.22 6.27
CA TRP A 35 -1.40 0.95 6.01
C TRP A 35 -1.01 1.81 7.21
N SER A 36 0.29 2.03 7.41
CA SER A 36 0.79 2.97 8.40
C SER A 36 1.06 4.33 7.77
N VAL A 37 0.99 5.37 8.57
CA VAL A 37 1.44 6.72 8.23
C VAL A 37 2.44 7.16 9.29
N ASN A 38 3.67 7.41 8.87
CA ASN A 38 4.76 7.91 9.70
C ASN A 38 5.38 9.13 9.02
N HIS A 39 5.36 10.29 9.68
CA HIS A 39 5.91 11.54 9.15
C HIS A 39 5.45 11.89 7.71
N GLY A 40 4.22 11.50 7.33
CA GLY A 40 3.66 11.74 5.99
C GLY A 40 4.02 10.69 4.94
N VAL A 41 4.88 9.72 5.28
CA VAL A 41 5.15 8.53 4.46
C VAL A 41 4.06 7.50 4.75
N MET A 42 3.48 6.95 3.68
CA MET A 42 2.49 5.88 3.78
C MET A 42 3.10 4.55 3.36
N GLU A 43 2.94 3.52 4.17
CA GLU A 43 3.42 2.17 3.87
C GLU A 43 2.27 1.17 4.00
N VAL A 44 2.00 0.41 2.94
CA VAL A 44 0.93 -0.59 2.95
C VAL A 44 1.42 -1.85 3.66
N VAL A 45 0.91 -2.08 4.87
CA VAL A 45 1.26 -3.23 5.72
C VAL A 45 0.50 -4.48 5.27
N LYS A 46 -0.74 -4.32 4.81
CA LYS A 46 -1.58 -5.41 4.32
C LYS A 46 -2.42 -4.94 3.15
N ASP A 47 -2.12 -5.43 1.96
CA ASP A 47 -2.98 -5.27 0.80
C ASP A 47 -3.84 -6.52 0.59
N THR A 48 -5.15 -6.36 0.77
CA THR A 48 -6.12 -7.43 0.53
C THR A 48 -6.46 -7.60 -0.94
N GLN A 49 -6.13 -6.63 -1.80
CA GLN A 49 -6.39 -6.72 -3.24
C GLN A 49 -5.22 -7.32 -4.03
N GLY A 50 -4.04 -7.52 -3.46
CA GLY A 50 -2.84 -8.00 -4.16
C GLY A 50 -2.92 -9.47 -4.61
N LYS A 51 -3.90 -10.22 -4.10
CA LYS A 51 -4.25 -11.57 -4.56
C LYS A 51 -5.61 -11.62 -5.26
N SER A 52 -6.23 -10.47 -5.50
CA SER A 52 -7.48 -10.38 -6.25
C SER A 52 -7.23 -10.79 -7.70
N PHE A 53 -8.27 -11.30 -8.37
CA PHE A 53 -8.22 -11.57 -9.81
C PHE A 53 -7.80 -10.33 -10.62
N LEU A 54 -8.10 -9.13 -10.11
CA LEU A 54 -7.74 -7.84 -10.71
C LEU A 54 -6.42 -7.27 -10.18
N ALA A 55 -5.65 -8.03 -9.40
CA ALA A 55 -4.34 -7.60 -8.95
C ALA A 55 -3.40 -7.46 -10.16
N ALA A 56 -3.01 -6.23 -10.48
CA ALA A 56 -1.94 -6.00 -11.44
C ALA A 56 -0.62 -6.44 -10.79
N GLN A 57 -0.20 -7.68 -11.08
CA GLN A 57 1.14 -8.14 -10.77
C GLN A 57 2.09 -7.52 -11.79
N THR A 58 2.83 -6.50 -11.38
CA THR A 58 3.97 -6.02 -12.18
C THR A 58 5.10 -7.02 -12.00
N GLU A 59 5.64 -7.53 -13.09
CA GLU A 59 6.89 -8.30 -13.04
C GLU A 59 8.03 -7.43 -12.52
N CYS A 60 9.04 -8.06 -11.91
CA CYS A 60 10.29 -7.39 -11.60
C CYS A 60 11.01 -7.12 -12.93
N VAL A 61 10.84 -5.94 -13.49
CA VAL A 61 11.57 -5.52 -14.69
C VAL A 61 13.02 -5.23 -14.31
N GLU A 62 13.94 -6.12 -14.69
CA GLU A 62 15.37 -5.80 -14.66
C GLU A 62 15.66 -4.75 -15.73
N GLY A 63 16.39 -3.69 -15.39
CA GLY A 63 16.51 -2.47 -16.21
C GLY A 63 17.16 -2.62 -17.60
N ASP A 64 17.48 -3.84 -18.03
CA ASP A 64 18.17 -4.15 -19.30
C ASP A 64 17.32 -4.98 -20.28
N ASP A 65 16.15 -5.50 -19.86
CA ASP A 65 15.36 -6.47 -20.66
C ASP A 65 14.73 -5.90 -21.94
N TYR A 66 14.61 -4.57 -22.04
CA TYR A 66 14.01 -3.91 -23.21
C TYR A 66 15.04 -3.34 -24.20
N ASN A 67 16.34 -3.47 -23.92
CA ASN A 67 17.39 -2.97 -24.79
C ASN A 67 17.88 -4.05 -25.76
N GLN A 68 16.97 -4.83 -26.38
CA GLN A 68 17.30 -5.54 -27.61
C GLN A 68 17.45 -4.52 -28.74
N SER A 69 18.65 -3.97 -28.89
CA SER A 69 19.10 -3.37 -30.13
C SER A 69 19.11 -4.45 -31.21
N GLY A 70 17.99 -4.57 -31.92
CA GLY A 70 17.87 -5.38 -33.12
C GLY A 70 18.71 -4.80 -34.25
N PHE A 71 19.48 -5.70 -34.87
CA PHE A 71 20.33 -5.60 -36.07
C PHE A 71 21.70 -4.95 -35.92
#